data_AF-A0A0W8I602-F1
#
_entry.id   AF-A0A0W8I602-F1
#
_cell.length_a   1.000
_cell.length_b   1.000
_cell.length_c   1.000
_cell.angle_alpha   90.00
_cell.angle_beta   90.00
_cell.angle_gamma   90.00
#
_symmetry.space_group_name_H-M   'P 1'
#
loop_
_entity.id
_entity.type
_entity.pdbx_description
1 polymer ?
#
loop_
_entity_poly.entity_id
_entity_poly.type
_entity_poly.pdbx_seq_one_letter_code
_entity_poly.pdbx_strand_id
1 'polypeptide(L)'
;MSTQHPSGTPGEPERTSPAGGGLKALFDFNFDTFVTPSIVKIVYVIATVLVALLTIGFAISGLTTMFRGGAGVVLGFLLLLASPIIGLVYLAFVRMSLELYYAVIRLSEDVHHRGRL
;
A
#
# COMPACT_ATOMS: atom_id res chain seq x y z
N MET A 1 -2.56 -41.39 -53.12
CA MET A 1 -2.17 -41.88 -51.78
C MET A 1 -1.77 -40.66 -50.97
N SER A 2 -2.53 -40.37 -49.93
CA SER A 2 -2.52 -39.11 -49.18
C SER A 2 -1.29 -38.99 -48.27
N THR A 3 -0.53 -37.91 -48.40
CA THR A 3 0.49 -37.50 -47.44
C THR A 3 -0.20 -36.86 -46.23
N GLN A 4 -0.21 -37.57 -45.09
CA GLN A 4 -0.61 -37.00 -43.81
C GLN A 4 0.46 -35.99 -43.36
N HIS A 5 0.05 -34.74 -43.14
CA HIS A 5 0.85 -33.74 -42.47
C HIS A 5 0.47 -33.76 -40.99
N PRO A 6 1.38 -34.05 -40.05
CA PRO A 6 1.08 -33.93 -38.63
C PRO A 6 1.12 -32.45 -38.26
N SER A 7 -0.05 -31.84 -38.05
CA SER A 7 -0.17 -30.53 -37.43
C SER A 7 0.05 -30.66 -35.92
N GLY A 8 1.31 -30.80 -35.51
CA GLY A 8 1.71 -30.54 -34.15
C GLY A 8 1.78 -29.04 -33.95
N THR A 9 0.86 -28.46 -33.19
CA THR A 9 0.96 -27.08 -32.70
C THR A 9 2.07 -27.04 -31.65
N PRO A 10 3.24 -26.43 -31.92
CA PRO A 10 4.33 -26.38 -30.96
C PRO A 10 4.10 -25.25 -29.98
N GLY A 11 3.97 -25.60 -28.70
CA GLY A 11 4.28 -24.75 -27.55
C GLY A 11 3.57 -23.40 -27.51
N GLU A 12 2.36 -23.37 -26.97
CA GLU A 12 1.98 -22.17 -26.23
C GLU A 12 3.00 -21.97 -25.10
N PRO A 13 3.67 -20.82 -25.01
CA PRO A 13 4.50 -20.52 -23.86
C PRO A 13 3.59 -20.56 -22.64
N GLU A 14 3.84 -21.55 -21.77
CA GLU A 14 3.29 -21.65 -20.44
C GLU A 14 3.41 -20.26 -19.81
N ARG A 15 2.28 -19.56 -19.65
CA ARG A 15 2.25 -18.32 -18.89
C ARG A 15 2.54 -18.73 -17.47
N THR A 16 3.82 -18.80 -17.12
CA THR A 16 4.29 -18.82 -15.74
C THR A 16 3.76 -17.54 -15.12
N SER A 17 2.55 -17.63 -14.57
CA SER A 17 1.97 -16.62 -13.70
C SER A 17 3.03 -16.37 -12.64
N PRO A 18 3.62 -15.17 -12.54
CA PRO A 18 4.67 -14.94 -11.56
C PRO A 18 4.07 -15.25 -10.20
N ALA A 19 4.55 -16.34 -9.62
CA ALA A 19 4.04 -16.88 -8.39
C ALA A 19 4.30 -15.87 -7.27
N GLY A 20 3.21 -15.28 -6.80
CA GLY A 20 3.06 -14.89 -5.40
C GLY A 20 4.05 -13.87 -4.85
N GLY A 21 3.79 -12.58 -5.12
CA GLY A 21 4.22 -11.50 -4.23
C GLY A 21 3.46 -11.56 -2.90
N GLY A 22 3.76 -12.57 -2.08
CA GLY A 22 3.23 -12.75 -0.72
C GLY A 22 4.13 -12.09 0.34
N LEU A 23 3.78 -12.26 1.62
CA LEU A 23 4.50 -11.69 2.77
C LEU A 23 6.01 -12.01 2.78
N LYS A 24 6.44 -13.08 2.11
CA LYS A 24 7.85 -13.44 1.92
C LYS A 24 8.66 -12.34 1.21
N ALA A 25 8.06 -11.63 0.25
CA ALA A 25 8.70 -10.52 -0.46
C ALA A 25 8.87 -9.26 0.42
N LEU A 26 8.11 -9.12 1.51
CA LEU A 26 8.28 -8.02 2.46
C LEU A 26 9.44 -8.26 3.44
N PHE A 27 9.78 -9.52 3.69
CA PHE A 27 10.93 -9.92 4.51
C PHE A 27 12.14 -10.34 3.67
N ASP A 28 12.11 -10.06 2.37
CA ASP A 28 13.26 -10.25 1.47
C ASP A 28 14.20 -9.03 1.59
N PHE A 29 15.07 -9.07 2.59
CA PHE A 29 16.07 -8.01 2.85
C PHE A 29 17.15 -7.89 1.77
N ASN A 30 17.19 -8.81 0.80
CA ASN A 30 18.13 -8.79 -0.32
C ASN A 30 17.61 -8.02 -1.55
N PHE A 31 16.32 -7.65 -1.59
CA PHE A 31 15.71 -6.92 -2.71
C PHE A 31 15.90 -7.55 -4.11
N ASP A 32 16.12 -8.87 -4.20
CA ASP A 32 16.38 -9.58 -5.46
C ASP A 32 15.15 -9.64 -6.39
N THR A 33 13.95 -9.35 -5.85
CA THR A 33 12.70 -9.41 -6.60
C THR A 33 12.12 -7.99 -6.82
N PHE A 34 11.95 -7.58 -8.08
CA PHE A 34 11.26 -6.34 -8.48
C PHE A 34 9.74 -6.45 -8.22
N VAL A 35 9.34 -6.44 -6.94
CA VAL A 35 7.95 -6.51 -6.46
C VAL A 35 7.40 -5.11 -6.16
N THR A 36 8.03 -4.06 -6.71
CA THR A 36 7.76 -2.65 -6.41
C THR A 36 6.27 -2.29 -6.44
N PRO A 37 5.45 -2.68 -7.45
CA PRO A 37 4.03 -2.33 -7.45
C PRO A 37 3.17 -3.15 -6.47
N SER A 38 3.58 -4.37 -6.09
CA SER A 38 2.80 -5.19 -5.13
C SER A 38 3.10 -4.83 -3.67
N ILE A 39 4.33 -4.40 -3.35
CA ILE A 39 4.70 -3.93 -2.01
C ILE A 39 3.91 -2.67 -1.63
N VAL A 40 3.73 -1.73 -2.56
CA VAL A 40 3.00 -0.47 -2.33
C VAL A 40 1.58 -0.72 -1.81
N LYS A 41 0.88 -1.74 -2.33
CA LYS A 41 -0.46 -2.10 -1.84
C LYS A 41 -0.44 -2.59 -0.39
N ILE A 42 0.56 -3.39 -0.02
CA ILE A 42 0.68 -3.91 1.34
C ILE A 42 1.04 -2.79 2.32
N VAL A 43 1.97 -1.91 1.93
CA VAL A 43 2.33 -0.72 2.69
C VAL A 43 1.11 0.17 2.92
N TYR A 44 0.22 0.34 1.93
CA TYR A 44 -1.00 1.11 2.09
C TYR A 44 -1.95 0.53 3.14
N VAL A 45 -2.17 -0.78 3.09
CA VAL A 45 -3.03 -1.48 4.07
C VAL A 45 -2.46 -1.31 5.47
N ILE A 46 -1.15 -1.53 5.64
CA ILE A 46 -0.47 -1.37 6.93
C ILE A 46 -0.58 0.09 7.41
N ALA A 47 -0.28 1.07 6.56
CA ALA A 47 -0.36 2.49 6.90
C ALA A 47 -1.78 2.89 7.30
N THR A 48 -2.80 2.40 6.60
CA THR A 48 -4.20 2.66 6.91
C THR A 48 -4.59 2.08 8.27
N VAL A 49 -4.18 0.84 8.56
CA VAL A 49 -4.39 0.21 9.87
C VAL A 49 -3.69 1.00 10.96
N LEU A 50 -2.44 1.44 10.75
CA LEU A 50 -1.71 2.27 11.70
C LEU A 50 -2.40 3.62 11.94
N VAL A 51 -2.89 4.29 10.90
CA VAL A 51 -3.65 5.54 11.03
C VAL A 51 -4.94 5.32 11.80
N ALA A 52 -5.65 4.21 11.56
CA ALA A 52 -6.85 3.86 12.33
C ALA A 52 -6.52 3.64 13.81
N LEU A 53 -5.45 2.89 14.12
CA LEU A 53 -4.98 2.68 15.49
C LEU A 53 -4.56 3.99 16.17
N LEU A 54 -3.84 4.87 15.46
CA LEU A 54 -3.48 6.20 15.96
C LEU A 54 -4.72 7.04 16.26
N THR A 55 -5.72 7.02 15.37
CA THR A 55 -6.98 7.75 15.54
C THR A 55 -7.71 7.29 16.80
N ILE A 56 -7.79 5.97 17.02
CA ILE A 56 -8.36 5.37 18.23
C ILE A 56 -7.53 5.77 19.46
N GLY A 57 -6.21 5.72 19.37
CA GLY A 57 -5.29 6.14 20.43
C GLY A 57 -5.49 7.59 20.84
N PHE A 58 -5.67 8.51 19.89
CA PHE A 58 -6.00 9.91 20.17
C PHE A 58 -7.37 10.07 20.83
N ALA A 59 -8.38 9.33 20.38
CA ALA A 59 -9.71 9.35 21.00
C ALA A 59 -9.66 8.86 22.47
N ILE A 60 -8.94 7.77 22.75
CA ILE A 60 -8.74 7.25 24.11
C ILE A 60 -7.94 8.26 24.95
N SER A 61 -6.93 8.90 24.38
CA SER A 61 -6.14 9.94 25.06
C SER A 61 -7.01 11.15 25.41
N GLY A 62 -7.93 11.54 24.53
CA GLY A 62 -8.92 12.60 24.82
C GLY A 62 -9.84 12.22 25.96
N LEU A 63 -10.37 11.00 25.93
CA LEU A 63 -11.27 10.49 26.97
C LEU A 63 -10.57 10.40 28.35
N THR A 64 -9.37 9.84 28.40
CA THR A 64 -8.57 9.76 29.66
C THR A 64 -8.21 11.14 30.20
N THR A 65 -7.96 12.11 29.33
CA THR A 65 -7.72 13.51 29.73
C THR A 65 -8.98 14.15 30.32
N MET A 66 -10.16 13.81 29.79
CA MET A 66 -11.43 14.29 30.31
C MET A 66 -11.69 13.80 31.75
N PHE A 67 -11.36 12.54 32.05
CA PHE A 67 -11.52 11.95 33.39
C PHE A 67 -10.62 12.56 34.48
N ARG A 68 -9.57 13.30 34.10
CA ARG A 68 -8.70 14.00 35.07
C ARG A 68 -9.35 15.24 35.69
N GLY A 69 -10.47 15.71 35.13
CA GLY A 69 -11.22 16.86 35.66
C GLY A 69 -10.59 18.23 35.38
N GLY A 70 -11.27 19.29 35.82
CA GLY A 70 -10.83 20.68 35.63
C GLY A 70 -10.73 21.09 34.15
N ALA A 71 -9.65 21.78 33.78
CA ALA A 71 -9.40 22.20 32.40
C ALA A 71 -9.20 21.00 31.43
N GLY A 72 -8.90 19.80 31.95
CA GLY A 72 -8.75 18.58 31.15
C GLY A 72 -10.05 18.13 30.50
N VAL A 73 -11.21 18.52 31.03
CA VAL A 73 -12.53 18.15 30.45
C VAL A 73 -12.72 18.78 29.07
N VAL A 74 -12.48 20.09 28.97
CA VAL A 74 -12.63 20.85 27.72
C VAL A 74 -11.60 20.37 26.70
N LEU A 75 -10.35 20.20 27.14
CA LEU A 75 -9.25 19.78 26.28
C LEU A 75 -9.45 18.35 25.76
N GLY A 76 -9.91 17.44 26.61
CA GLY A 76 -10.25 16.07 26.24
C GLY A 76 -11.40 15.98 25.23
N PHE A 77 -12.44 16.79 25.42
CA PHE A 77 -13.58 16.87 24.48
C PHE A 77 -13.15 17.41 23.11
N LEU A 78 -12.35 18.48 23.07
CA LEU A 78 -11.80 19.01 21.83
C LEU A 78 -10.94 17.97 21.10
N LEU A 79 -10.10 17.23 21.84
CA LEU A 79 -9.27 16.18 21.25
C LEU A 79 -10.09 15.03 20.68
N LEU A 80 -11.20 14.65 21.35
CA LEU A 80 -12.12 13.60 20.88
C LEU A 80 -12.84 14.00 19.59
N LEU A 81 -13.24 15.26 19.45
CA LEU A 81 -13.79 15.79 18.19
C LEU A 81 -12.73 15.94 17.10
N ALA A 82 -11.53 16.34 17.47
CA ALA A 82 -10.43 16.52 16.54
C ALA A 82 -9.84 15.18 16.06
N SER A 83 -9.90 14.11 16.86
CA SER A 83 -9.28 12.82 16.51
C SER A 83 -9.74 12.24 15.17
N PRO A 84 -11.03 12.16 14.80
CA PRO A 84 -11.43 11.68 13.48
C PRO A 84 -10.94 12.59 12.36
N ILE A 85 -10.90 13.92 12.58
CA ILE A 85 -10.42 14.89 11.59
C ILE A 85 -8.92 14.68 11.36
N ILE A 86 -8.14 14.57 12.45
CA ILE A 86 -6.70 14.27 12.41
C ILE A 86 -6.48 12.94 11.66
N GLY A 87 -7.23 11.89 11.99
CA GLY A 87 -7.16 10.60 11.31
C GLY A 87 -7.40 10.69 9.81
N LEU A 88 -8.44 11.42 9.38
CA LEU A 88 -8.74 11.65 7.96
C LEU A 88 -7.63 12.42 7.26
N VAL A 89 -7.08 13.45 7.89
CA VAL A 89 -5.94 14.21 7.34
C VAL A 89 -4.73 13.29 7.15
N TYR A 90 -4.37 12.49 8.15
CA TYR A 90 -3.28 11.51 8.02
C TYR A 90 -3.55 10.50 6.89
N LEU A 91 -4.78 10.01 6.76
CA LEU A 91 -5.16 9.08 5.70
C LEU A 91 -5.04 9.73 4.31
N ALA A 92 -5.41 11.01 4.18
CA ALA A 92 -5.24 11.77 2.96
C ALA A 92 -3.76 11.94 2.59
N PHE A 93 -2.89 12.22 3.57
CA PHE A 93 -1.44 12.27 3.36
C PHE A 93 -0.86 10.92 2.91
N VAL A 94 -1.30 9.81 3.53
CA VAL A 94 -0.92 8.46 3.11
C VAL A 94 -1.32 8.22 1.65
N ARG A 95 -2.55 8.58 1.29
CA ARG A 95 -3.05 8.44 -0.09
C ARG A 95 -2.23 9.26 -1.08
N MET A 96 -2.01 10.53 -0.79
CA MET A 96 -1.21 11.43 -1.64
C MET A 96 0.22 10.90 -1.82
N SER A 97 0.84 10.41 -0.75
CA SER A 97 2.20 9.85 -0.79
C SER A 97 2.26 8.61 -1.68
N LEU A 98 1.28 7.71 -1.59
CA LEU A 98 1.24 6.48 -2.39
C LEU A 98 0.95 6.76 -3.87
N GLU A 99 0.08 7.73 -4.15
CA GLU A 99 -0.15 8.20 -5.52
C GLU A 99 1.15 8.74 -6.13
N LEU A 100 1.96 9.47 -5.35
CA LEU A 100 3.29 9.92 -5.77
C LEU A 100 4.26 8.75 -5.99
N TYR A 101 4.35 7.79 -5.06
CA TYR A 101 5.21 6.61 -5.23
C TYR A 101 4.85 5.82 -6.49
N TYR A 102 3.55 5.60 -6.72
CA TYR A 102 3.08 4.90 -7.91
C TYR A 102 3.41 5.68 -9.19
N ALA A 103 3.25 7.00 -9.19
CA ALA A 103 3.60 7.84 -10.32
C ALA A 103 5.10 7.76 -10.66
N VAL A 104 5.98 7.77 -9.65
CA VAL A 104 7.44 7.65 -9.82
C VAL A 104 7.82 6.29 -10.41
N ILE A 105 7.25 5.20 -9.88
CA ILE A 105 7.51 3.84 -10.41
C ILE A 105 7.08 3.74 -11.87
N ARG A 106 5.88 4.23 -12.20
CA ARG A 106 5.36 4.21 -13.57
C ARG A 106 6.19 5.08 -14.52
N LEU A 107 6.70 6.22 -14.05
CA LEU A 107 7.60 7.07 -14.84
C LEU A 107 8.91 6.35 -15.15
N SER A 108 9.47 5.61 -14.18
CA SER A 108 10.67 4.80 -14.40
C SER A 108 10.47 3.71 -15.45
N GLU A 109 9.29 3.09 -15.50
CA GLU A 109 8.95 2.10 -16.52
C GLU A 109 8.78 2.71 -17.92
N ASP A 110 8.19 3.90 -18.04
CA ASP A 110 8.00 4.59 -19.35
C ASP A 110 9.33 5.03 -19.97
N VAL A 111 10.26 5.55 -19.16
CA VAL A 111 11.58 5.99 -19.65
C VAL A 111 12.42 4.81 -20.17
N HIS A 112 12.33 3.64 -19.53
CA HIS A 112 13.08 2.46 -19.94
C HIS A 112 12.60 1.88 -21.30
N HIS A 113 11.33 2.12 -21.67
CA HIS A 113 10.78 1.66 -22.94
C HIS A 113 11.15 2.55 -24.14
N ARG A 114 11.42 3.83 -23.92
CA ARG A 114 11.73 4.79 -25.00
C ARG A 114 13.19 4.85 -25.43
N GLY A 115 14.11 4.24 -24.68
CA GLY A 115 15.54 4.20 -24.99
C GLY A 115 15.99 3.09 -25.96
N ARG A 116 15.05 2.31 -26.54
CA ARG A 116 15.35 1.18 -27.46
C ARG A 116 14.97 1.46 -28.93
N LEU A 117 15.02 2.72 -29.36
CA LEU A 117 14.94 3.15 -30.77
C LEU A 117 16.23 3.87 -31.13
#